data_AF-A0A2P5APZ4-F1
#
_entry.id   AF-A0A2P5APZ4-F1
#
_cell.length_a   1.000
_cell.length_b   1.000
_cell.length_c   1.000
_cell.angle_alpha   90.00
_cell.angle_beta   90.00
_cell.angle_gamma   90.00
#
_symmetry.space_group_name_H-M   'P 1'
#
loop_
_entity.id
_entity.type
_entity.pdbx_description
1 polymer ?
#
loop_
_entity_poly.entity_id
_entity_poly.type
_entity_poly.pdbx_seq_one_letter_code
_entity_poly.pdbx_strand_id
1 'polypeptide(L)'
;MSCLIVIPSNSEKAVYGLQLKRIKEEIGMCNKEMTLLNEQIEIDEGFIKMELENGNLGRVLNFRRRKDHREYILHSYFDQSLAVVKELKELKDRWCAKYGAPFRWRRWDN
;
A
#
# COMPACT_ATOMS: atom_id res chain seq x y z
N MET A 1 -34.09 3.07 25.92
CA MET A 1 -33.84 2.84 24.48
C MET A 1 -33.06 1.54 24.36
N SER A 2 -33.67 0.49 23.80
CA SER A 2 -33.01 -0.80 23.62
C SER A 2 -31.95 -0.67 22.52
N CYS A 3 -30.66 -0.82 22.87
CA CYS A 3 -29.61 -1.08 21.89
C CYS A 3 -29.92 -2.42 21.21
N LEU A 4 -30.58 -2.39 20.06
CA LEU A 4 -30.70 -3.55 19.19
C LEU A 4 -29.29 -3.86 18.70
N ILE A 5 -28.66 -4.87 19.30
CA ILE A 5 -27.43 -5.45 18.78
C ILE A 5 -27.80 -6.08 17.44
N VAL A 6 -27.40 -5.43 16.35
CA VAL A 6 -27.55 -5.99 15.00
C VAL A 6 -26.47 -7.04 14.83
N ILE A 7 -26.87 -8.30 14.66
CA ILE A 7 -25.95 -9.39 14.39
C ILE A 7 -25.74 -9.48 12.88
N PRO A 8 -24.49 -9.38 12.37
CA PRO A 8 -24.22 -9.48 10.94
C PRO A 8 -24.55 -10.88 10.42
N SER A 9 -25.21 -10.94 9.28
CA SER A 9 -25.49 -12.18 8.55
C SER A 9 -24.20 -12.82 8.01
N ASN A 10 -24.29 -14.10 7.63
CA ASN A 10 -23.13 -14.81 7.05
C ASN A 10 -22.69 -14.20 5.71
N SER A 11 -23.62 -13.73 4.89
CA SER A 11 -23.30 -13.04 3.63
C SER A 11 -22.58 -11.73 3.88
N GLU A 12 -23.03 -10.91 4.85
CA GLU A 12 -22.38 -9.64 5.20
C GLU A 12 -20.96 -9.86 5.75
N LYS A 13 -20.76 -10.89 6.59
CA LYS A 13 -19.43 -11.29 7.06
C LYS A 13 -18.52 -11.71 5.91
N ALA A 14 -19.05 -12.48 4.96
CA ALA A 14 -18.28 -12.93 3.80
C ALA A 14 -17.86 -11.75 2.91
N VAL A 15 -18.78 -10.82 2.62
CA VAL A 15 -18.48 -9.60 1.84
C VAL A 15 -17.42 -8.75 2.54
N TYR A 16 -17.56 -8.52 3.84
CA TYR A 16 -16.56 -7.77 4.62
C TYR A 16 -15.19 -8.46 4.62
N GLY A 17 -15.16 -9.78 4.80
CA GLY A 17 -13.92 -10.58 4.74
C GLY A 17 -13.24 -10.48 3.37
N LEU A 18 -14.00 -10.54 2.28
CA LEU A 18 -13.48 -10.39 0.91
C LEU A 18 -12.92 -8.98 0.68
N GLN A 19 -13.63 -7.94 1.12
CA GLN A 19 -13.15 -6.55 1.00
C GLN A 19 -11.89 -6.31 1.83
N LEU A 20 -11.84 -6.81 3.07
CA LEU A 20 -10.64 -6.75 3.90
C LEU A 20 -9.45 -7.43 3.24
N LYS A 21 -9.65 -8.64 2.69
CA LYS A 21 -8.60 -9.38 2.01
C LYS A 21 -8.07 -8.60 0.80
N ARG A 22 -8.97 -8.12 -0.07
CA ARG A 22 -8.61 -7.32 -1.25
C ARG A 22 -7.79 -6.09 -0.88
N ILE A 23 -8.25 -5.31 0.10
CA ILE A 23 -7.57 -4.08 0.53
C ILE A 23 -6.20 -4.40 1.14
N LYS A 24 -6.08 -5.46 1.95
CA LYS A 24 -4.79 -5.90 2.50
C LYS A 24 -3.82 -6.34 1.39
N GLU A 25 -4.30 -7.08 0.39
CA GLU A 25 -3.50 -7.48 -0.77
C GLU A 25 -3.01 -6.27 -1.57
N GLU A 26 -3.87 -5.27 -1.77
CA GLU A 26 -3.50 -4.03 -2.48
C GLU A 26 -2.44 -3.21 -1.74
N ILE A 27 -2.55 -3.08 -0.40
CA ILE A 27 -1.49 -2.47 0.43
C ILE A 27 -0.19 -3.27 0.29
N GLY A 28 -0.27 -4.61 0.34
CA GLY A 28 0.89 -5.49 0.17
C GLY A 28 1.57 -5.30 -1.18
N MET A 29 0.80 -5.17 -2.26
CA MET A 29 1.30 -4.90 -3.60
C MET A 29 2.00 -3.54 -3.67
N CYS A 30 1.38 -2.46 -3.16
CA CYS A 30 2.00 -1.14 -3.14
C CYS A 30 3.35 -1.16 -2.40
N ASN A 31 3.40 -1.80 -1.23
CA ASN A 31 4.64 -1.89 -0.45
C ASN A 31 5.74 -2.69 -1.17
N LYS A 32 5.36 -3.77 -1.87
CA LYS A 32 6.30 -4.56 -2.67
C LYS A 32 6.86 -3.74 -3.82
N GLU A 33 6.01 -3.05 -4.59
CA GLU A 33 6.45 -2.21 -5.71
C GLU A 33 7.33 -1.04 -5.22
N MET A 34 6.97 -0.39 -4.11
CA MET A 34 7.81 0.64 -3.50
C MET A 34 9.20 0.12 -3.10
N THR A 35 9.27 -1.10 -2.55
CA THR A 35 10.55 -1.73 -2.16
C THR A 35 11.43 -1.95 -3.40
N LEU A 36 10.85 -2.53 -4.46
CA LEU A 36 11.56 -2.77 -5.72
C LEU A 36 12.03 -1.45 -6.37
N LEU A 37 11.22 -0.39 -6.31
CA LEU A 37 11.59 0.92 -6.84
C LEU A 37 12.73 1.55 -6.07
N ASN A 38 12.73 1.46 -4.73
CA ASN A 38 13.83 1.95 -3.90
C ASN A 38 15.15 1.24 -4.23
N GLU A 39 15.14 -0.09 -4.32
CA GLU A 39 16.32 -0.87 -4.74
C GLU A 39 16.84 -0.42 -6.12
N GLN A 40 15.92 -0.21 -7.07
CA GLN A 40 16.27 0.24 -8.41
C GLN A 40 16.78 1.69 -8.48
N ILE A 41 16.37 2.55 -7.54
CA ILE A 41 16.87 3.92 -7.39
C ILE A 41 18.30 3.88 -6.85
N GLU A 42 18.56 3.10 -5.80
CA GLU A 42 19.91 2.92 -5.25
C GLU A 42 20.90 2.38 -6.29
N ILE A 43 20.44 1.43 -7.12
CA ILE A 43 21.23 0.93 -8.25
C ILE A 43 21.57 2.04 -9.26
N ASP A 44 20.58 2.87 -9.64
CA ASP A 44 20.83 4.00 -10.56
C ASP A 44 21.79 5.02 -9.95
N GLU A 45 21.70 5.31 -8.64
CA GLU A 45 22.64 6.18 -7.93
C GLU A 45 24.08 5.65 -7.98
N GLY A 46 24.25 4.34 -7.76
CA GLY A 46 25.54 3.67 -7.90
C GLY A 46 26.12 3.83 -9.30
N PHE A 47 25.31 3.63 -10.34
CA PHE A 47 25.73 3.81 -11.72
C PHE A 47 26.04 5.28 -12.06
N ILE A 48 25.26 6.23 -11.56
CA ILE A 48 25.53 7.67 -11.73
C ILE A 48 26.93 8.00 -11.18
N LYS A 49 27.24 7.56 -9.97
CA LYS A 49 28.55 7.80 -9.34
C LYS A 49 29.68 7.19 -10.15
N MET A 50 29.55 5.92 -10.53
CA MET A 50 30.57 5.20 -11.31
C MET A 50 30.81 5.86 -12.67
N GLU A 51 29.76 6.24 -13.40
CA GLU A 51 29.91 6.84 -14.73
C GLU A 51 30.41 8.29 -14.68
N LEU A 52 30.16 9.01 -13.57
CA LEU A 52 30.78 10.30 -13.30
C LEU A 52 32.30 10.17 -13.12
N GLU A 53 32.74 9.18 -12.32
CA GLU A 53 34.17 8.87 -12.13
C GLU A 53 34.86 8.51 -13.45
N ASN A 54 34.14 7.85 -14.37
CA ASN A 54 34.62 7.51 -15.70
C ASN A 54 34.50 8.64 -16.75
N GLY A 55 33.95 9.80 -16.39
CA GLY A 55 33.75 10.93 -17.33
C GLY A 55 32.66 10.70 -18.38
N ASN A 56 31.82 9.67 -18.23
CA ASN A 56 30.79 9.27 -19.20
C ASN A 56 29.47 10.03 -19.00
N LEU A 57 29.48 11.34 -19.25
CA LEU A 57 28.33 12.23 -18.98
C LEU A 57 27.03 11.79 -19.66
N GLY A 58 27.09 11.22 -20.88
CA GLY A 58 25.90 10.73 -21.58
C GLY A 58 25.19 9.60 -20.82
N ARG A 59 25.95 8.69 -20.18
CA ARG A 59 25.38 7.61 -19.37
C ARG A 59 24.85 8.12 -18.04
N VAL A 60 25.56 9.05 -17.42
CA VAL A 60 25.12 9.74 -16.19
C VAL A 60 23.72 10.34 -16.38
N LEU A 61 23.50 11.07 -17.48
CA LEU A 61 22.21 11.68 -17.77
C LEU A 61 21.10 10.64 -17.97
N ASN A 62 21.41 9.49 -18.59
CA ASN A 62 20.45 8.41 -18.78
C ASN A 62 20.04 7.76 -17.45
N PHE A 63 20.99 7.45 -16.57
CA PHE A 63 20.70 6.90 -15.25
C PHE A 63 19.95 7.91 -14.38
N ARG A 64 20.29 9.21 -14.46
CA ARG A 64 19.55 10.26 -13.75
C ARG A 64 18.09 10.34 -14.17
N ARG A 65 17.81 10.34 -15.49
CA ARG A 65 16.44 10.35 -15.99
C ARG A 65 15.64 9.13 -15.53
N ARG A 66 16.27 7.94 -15.51
CA ARG A 66 15.65 6.72 -15.00
C ARG A 66 15.33 6.83 -13.52
N LYS A 67 16.27 7.33 -12.73
CA LYS A 67 16.08 7.59 -11.30
C LYS A 67 14.89 8.52 -11.07
N ASP A 68 14.88 9.69 -11.72
CA ASP A 68 13.81 10.69 -11.59
C ASP A 68 12.43 10.08 -11.93
N HIS A 69 12.37 9.26 -12.98
CA HIS A 69 11.14 8.56 -13.36
C HIS A 69 10.70 7.53 -12.30
N ARG A 70 11.63 6.78 -11.71
CA ARG A 70 11.33 5.81 -10.65
C ARG A 70 10.88 6.48 -9.37
N GLU A 71 11.48 7.61 -9.00
CA GLU A 71 11.06 8.42 -7.86
C GLU A 71 9.62 8.93 -8.06
N TYR A 72 9.29 9.38 -9.28
CA TYR A 72 7.91 9.75 -9.61
C TYR A 72 6.93 8.58 -9.43
N ILE A 73 7.26 7.39 -9.92
CA ILE A 73 6.40 6.20 -9.75
C ILE A 73 6.30 5.81 -8.27
N LEU A 74 7.41 5.88 -7.53
CA LEU A 74 7.45 5.58 -6.09
C LEU A 74 6.48 6.48 -5.32
N HIS A 75 6.45 7.78 -5.62
CA HIS A 75 5.49 8.70 -5.02
C HIS A 75 4.04 8.31 -5.34
N SER A 76 3.75 7.90 -6.59
CA SER A 76 2.42 7.44 -6.96
C SER A 76 1.98 6.20 -6.16
N TYR A 77 2.86 5.22 -5.94
CA TYR A 77 2.53 4.05 -5.12
C TYR A 77 2.39 4.39 -3.64
N PHE A 78 3.18 5.35 -3.14
CA PHE A 78 3.02 5.85 -1.77
C PHE A 78 1.65 6.49 -1.57
N ASP A 79 1.22 7.36 -2.50
CA ASP A 79 -0.10 8.01 -2.45
C ASP A 79 -1.23 6.98 -2.57
N GLN A 80 -1.08 5.98 -3.44
CA GLN A 80 -2.04 4.88 -3.54
C GLN A 80 -2.11 4.09 -2.23
N SER A 81 -0.98 3.75 -1.62
CA SER A 81 -0.94 3.05 -0.34
C SER A 81 -1.68 3.83 0.76
N LEU A 82 -1.48 5.15 0.84
CA LEU A 82 -2.20 6.02 1.77
C LEU A 82 -3.72 6.02 1.51
N ALA A 83 -4.14 6.09 0.25
CA ALA A 83 -5.55 6.06 -0.12
C ALA A 83 -6.21 4.72 0.28
N VAL A 84 -5.53 3.60 0.02
CA VAL A 84 -6.03 2.25 0.35
C VAL A 84 -6.05 2.02 1.86
N VAL A 85 -5.06 2.53 2.61
CA VAL A 85 -5.06 2.52 4.08
C VAL A 85 -6.25 3.33 4.62
N LYS A 86 -6.58 4.46 4.00
CA LYS A 86 -7.79 5.22 4.34
C LYS A 86 -9.07 4.44 4.05
N GLU A 87 -9.16 3.77 2.91
CA GLU A 87 -10.29 2.87 2.59
C GLU A 87 -10.44 1.76 3.63
N LEU A 88 -9.33 1.15 4.08
CA LEU A 88 -9.34 0.14 5.14
C LEU A 88 -9.93 0.68 6.45
N LYS A 89 -9.54 1.89 6.83
CA LYS A 89 -10.05 2.56 8.03
C LYS A 89 -11.55 2.82 7.89
N GLU A 90 -11.99 3.39 6.78
CA GLU A 90 -13.42 3.65 6.51
C GLU A 90 -14.25 2.36 6.51
N LEU A 91 -13.73 1.27 5.94
CA LEU A 91 -14.40 -0.02 5.95
C LEU A 91 -14.59 -0.54 7.40
N LYS A 92 -13.55 -0.45 8.22
CA LYS A 92 -13.61 -0.83 9.65
C LYS A 92 -14.57 0.05 10.43
N ASP A 93 -14.54 1.36 10.20
CA ASP A 93 -15.42 2.32 10.86
C ASP A 93 -16.89 2.07 10.51
N ARG A 94 -17.21 1.84 9.22
CA ARG A 94 -18.56 1.47 8.77
C ARG A 94 -19.05 0.17 9.41
N TRP A 95 -18.18 -0.84 9.48
CA TRP A 95 -18.52 -2.11 10.13
C TRP A 95 -18.80 -1.93 11.62
N CYS A 96 -17.93 -1.20 12.33
CA CYS A 96 -18.09 -0.93 13.76
C CYS A 96 -19.33 -0.07 14.05
N ALA A 97 -19.63 0.91 13.21
CA ALA A 97 -20.83 1.74 13.36
C ALA A 97 -22.12 0.92 13.21
N LYS A 98 -22.13 -0.08 12.31
CA LYS A 98 -23.32 -0.90 12.04
C LYS A 98 -23.52 -2.03 13.06
N TYR A 99 -22.45 -2.70 13.49
CA TYR A 99 -22.53 -3.92 14.30
C TYR A 99 -21.90 -3.78 15.70
N GLY A 100 -21.34 -2.62 16.03
CA GLY A 100 -20.56 -2.37 17.24
C GLY A 100 -19.08 -2.75 17.09
N ALA A 101 -18.27 -2.36 18.08
CA ALA A 101 -16.88 -2.80 18.17
C ALA A 101 -16.84 -4.34 18.18
N PRO A 102 -15.84 -4.97 17.54
CA PRO A 102 -15.74 -6.41 17.48
C PRO A 102 -15.32 -6.96 18.85
N PHE A 103 -16.24 -6.97 19.82
CA PHE A 103 -16.09 -7.74 21.04
C PHE A 103 -16.04 -9.22 20.61
N ARG A 104 -14.81 -9.75 20.49
CA ARG A 104 -14.39 -11.14 20.18
C ARG A 104 -13.93 -11.48 18.74
N TRP A 105 -13.19 -10.61 18.03
CA TRP A 105 -12.59 -10.97 16.71
C TRP A 105 -11.07 -11.25 16.72
N ARG A 106 -10.49 -11.69 17.85
CA ARG A 106 -9.07 -12.15 17.97
C ARG A 106 -8.65 -13.29 17.00
N ARG A 107 -9.45 -13.65 15.99
CA ARG A 107 -9.22 -14.76 15.05
C ARG A 107 -9.00 -14.35 13.59
N TRP A 108 -9.05 -13.06 13.26
CA TRP A 108 -8.93 -12.59 11.87
C TRP A 108 -7.67 -11.76 11.59
N ASP A 109 -6.77 -11.69 12.58
CA ASP A 109 -5.45 -11.05 12.48
C ASP A 109 -4.31 -12.05 12.20
N ASN A 110 -4.63 -13.30 11.85
CA ASN A 110 -3.67 -14.24 11.25
C ASN A 110 -3.88 -14.32 9.74
#